data_AF-A0A744KFC9-F1
#
_entry.id   AF-A0A744KFC9-F1
#
_cell.length_a   1.000
_cell.length_b   1.000
_cell.length_c   1.000
_cell.angle_alpha   90.00
_cell.angle_beta   90.00
_cell.angle_gamma   90.00
#
_symmetry.space_group_name_H-M   'P 1'
#
loop_
_entity.id
_entity.type
_entity.pdbx_description
1 polymer ?
#
loop_
_entity_poly.entity_id
_entity_poly.type
_entity_poly.pdbx_seq_one_letter_code
_entity_poly.pdbx_strand_id
1 'polypeptide(L)'
;EVAAGRVSLEDFMAKQNAWVVQLVCQGKSQPLAMQSPPGPPCPECGGRTVQRQGKNGVFFGCVNYPACRGIAGSCSGGPTVKMPKGLKLKLKLNLR
;
A
#
# COMPACT_ATOMS: atom_id res chain seq x y z
N GLU A 1 24.78 4.31 27.97
CA GLU A 1 25.68 3.33 27.30
C GLU A 1 26.74 3.99 26.45
N VAL A 2 26.42 4.56 25.27
CA VAL A 2 27.43 5.19 24.40
C VAL A 2 28.07 6.43 25.04
N ALA A 3 27.27 7.38 25.54
CA ALA A 3 27.78 8.56 26.26
C ALA A 3 28.49 8.22 27.59
N ALA A 4 28.22 7.02 28.13
CA ALA A 4 28.88 6.51 29.33
C ALA A 4 30.15 5.69 29.01
N GLY A 5 30.54 5.59 27.72
CA GLY A 5 31.71 4.85 27.26
C GLY A 5 31.61 3.32 27.36
N ARG A 6 30.44 2.78 27.74
CA ARG A 6 30.24 1.33 27.94
C ARG A 6 30.06 0.55 26.64
N VAL A 7 29.66 1.22 25.57
CA VAL A 7 29.48 0.64 24.23
C VAL A 7 30.01 1.64 23.22
N SER A 8 30.76 1.19 22.23
CA SER A 8 31.25 2.09 21.18
C SER A 8 30.10 2.61 20.33
N LEU A 9 30.29 3.78 19.73
CA LEU A 9 29.34 4.31 18.75
C LEU A 9 29.18 3.36 17.57
N GLU A 10 30.28 2.74 17.11
CA GLU A 10 30.29 1.77 16.02
C GLU A 10 29.41 0.56 16.34
N ASP A 11 29.59 -0.07 17.51
CA ASP A 11 28.79 -1.21 17.94
C ASP A 11 27.30 -0.86 18.09
N PHE A 12 27.01 0.36 18.55
CA PHE A 12 25.65 0.86 18.65
C PHE A 12 25.01 1.02 17.26
N MET A 13 25.69 1.70 16.34
CA MET A 13 25.20 1.95 14.98
C MET A 13 25.07 0.65 14.19
N ALA A 14 26.00 -0.29 14.33
CA ALA A 14 25.93 -1.61 13.71
C ALA A 14 24.68 -2.38 14.15
N LYS A 15 24.33 -2.34 15.44
CA LYS A 15 23.10 -2.95 15.96
C LYS A 15 21.84 -2.30 15.40
N GLN A 16 21.82 -0.97 15.29
CA GLN A 16 20.69 -0.27 14.69
C GLN A 16 20.51 -0.63 13.22
N ASN A 17 21.60 -0.67 12.45
CA ASN A 17 21.56 -1.04 11.04
C ASN A 17 21.07 -2.47 10.84
N ALA A 18 21.61 -3.44 11.60
CA ALA A 18 21.18 -4.84 11.55
C ALA A 18 19.69 -4.99 11.84
N TRP A 19 19.17 -4.26 12.84
CA TRP A 19 17.76 -4.30 13.18
C TRP A 19 16.86 -3.69 12.09
N VAL A 20 17.27 -2.55 11.51
CA VAL A 20 16.54 -1.93 10.40
C VAL A 20 16.48 -2.87 9.19
N VAL A 21 17.59 -3.51 8.83
CA VAL A 21 17.63 -4.51 7.75
C VAL A 21 16.66 -5.65 8.02
N GLN A 22 16.63 -6.18 9.24
CA GLN A 22 15.69 -7.24 9.64
C GLN A 22 14.23 -6.80 9.48
N LEU A 23 13.88 -5.59 9.94
CA LEU A 23 12.53 -5.06 9.82
C LEU A 23 12.11 -4.87 8.36
N VAL A 24 13.01 -4.37 7.51
CA VAL A 24 12.76 -4.23 6.07
C VAL A 24 12.54 -5.58 5.41
N CYS A 25 13.38 -6.58 5.70
CA CYS A 25 13.21 -7.94 5.19
C CYS A 25 11.88 -8.56 5.64
N GLN A 26 11.50 -8.37 6.92
CA GLN A 26 10.21 -8.83 7.43
C GLN A 26 9.04 -8.13 6.74
N GLY A 27 9.11 -6.82 6.55
CA GLY A 27 8.08 -6.03 5.85
C GLY A 27 7.90 -6.46 4.39
N LYS A 28 8.99 -6.76 3.66
CA LYS A 28 8.92 -7.29 2.28
C LYS A 28 8.19 -8.63 2.17
N SER A 29 8.23 -9.45 3.22
CA SER A 29 7.61 -10.78 3.23
C SER A 29 6.11 -10.76 3.56
N GLN A 30 5.55 -9.62 3.99
CA GLN A 30 4.15 -9.52 4.34
C GLN A 30 3.30 -9.21 3.09
N PRO A 31 2.31 -10.05 2.74
CA PRO A 31 1.43 -9.77 1.62
C PRO A 31 0.45 -8.65 1.98
N LEU A 32 0.61 -7.48 1.37
CA LEU A 32 -0.37 -6.40 1.43
C LEU A 32 -1.45 -6.63 0.38
N ALA A 33 -2.55 -7.28 0.78
CA ALA A 33 -3.70 -7.48 -0.10
C ALA A 33 -4.55 -6.20 -0.16
N MET A 34 -4.16 -5.24 -0.99
CA MET A 34 -5.01 -4.10 -1.35
C MET A 34 -5.91 -4.51 -2.52
N GLN A 35 -7.09 -5.09 -2.22
CA GLN A 35 -8.06 -5.44 -3.25
C GLN A 35 -8.97 -4.24 -3.53
N SER A 36 -8.91 -3.69 -4.74
CA SER A 36 -9.94 -2.77 -5.24
C SER A 36 -11.16 -3.59 -5.68
N PRO A 37 -12.40 -3.13 -5.42
CA PRO A 37 -13.60 -3.80 -5.91
C PRO A 37 -13.52 -3.99 -7.44
N PRO A 38 -13.85 -5.19 -7.96
CA PRO A 38 -13.83 -5.43 -9.39
C PRO A 38 -14.88 -4.55 -10.07
N GLY A 39 -14.48 -3.81 -11.10
CA GLY A 39 -15.40 -3.02 -11.93
C GLY A 39 -16.17 -3.89 -12.94
N PRO A 40 -17.28 -3.38 -13.50
CA PRO A 40 -18.02 -4.05 -14.57
C PRO A 40 -17.15 -4.25 -15.82
N PRO A 41 -17.46 -5.22 -16.71
CA PRO A 41 -16.72 -5.41 -17.94
C PRO A 41 -16.78 -4.16 -18.83
N CYS A 42 -15.69 -3.89 -19.55
CA CYS A 42 -15.61 -2.76 -20.45
C CYS A 42 -16.60 -2.93 -21.60
N PRO A 43 -17.47 -1.96 -21.90
CA PRO A 43 -18.44 -2.07 -22.99
C PRO A 43 -17.80 -2.09 -24.39
N GLU A 44 -16.56 -1.61 -24.53
CA GLU A 44 -15.88 -1.55 -25.84
C GLU A 44 -15.10 -2.81 -26.18
N CYS A 45 -14.44 -3.44 -25.20
CA CYS A 45 -13.53 -4.57 -25.44
C CYS A 45 -13.81 -5.80 -24.57
N GLY A 46 -14.80 -5.75 -23.68
CA GLY A 46 -15.08 -6.81 -22.71
C GLY A 46 -14.01 -6.99 -21.62
N GLY A 47 -12.92 -6.21 -21.67
CA GLY A 47 -11.82 -6.27 -20.71
C GLY A 47 -12.21 -5.79 -19.30
N ARG A 48 -11.31 -5.94 -18.34
CA ARG A 48 -11.54 -5.47 -16.96
C ARG A 48 -11.53 -3.94 -16.91
N THR A 49 -12.36 -3.37 -16.04
CA THR A 49 -12.30 -1.95 -15.70
C THR A 49 -11.81 -1.76 -14.28
N VAL A 50 -11.16 -0.62 -14.04
CA VAL A 50 -10.61 -0.22 -12.74
C VAL A 50 -11.14 1.14 -12.35
N GLN A 51 -11.31 1.34 -11.05
CA GLN A 51 -11.75 2.60 -10.50
C GLN A 51 -10.65 3.67 -10.70
N ARG A 52 -10.97 4.74 -11.42
CA ARG A 52 -10.08 5.89 -11.69
C ARG A 52 -10.73 7.17 -11.19
N GLN A 53 -9.91 8.14 -10.78
CA GLN A 53 -10.38 9.46 -10.37
C GLN A 53 -10.16 10.46 -11.51
N GLY A 54 -11.24 11.09 -11.96
CA GLY A 54 -11.21 12.18 -12.94
C GLY A 54 -11.67 13.49 -12.32
N LYS A 55 -11.69 14.55 -13.15
CA LYS A 55 -12.14 15.90 -12.74
C LYS A 55 -13.58 15.90 -12.20
N ASN A 56 -14.44 15.07 -12.76
CA ASN A 56 -15.87 15.02 -12.45
C ASN A 56 -16.23 13.91 -11.44
N GLY A 57 -15.24 13.34 -10.76
CA GLY A 57 -15.42 12.25 -9.80
C GLY A 57 -14.84 10.92 -10.26
N VAL A 58 -15.28 9.86 -9.60
CA VAL A 58 -14.74 8.51 -9.76
C VAL A 58 -15.54 7.73 -10.80
N PHE A 59 -14.84 7.05 -11.71
CA PHE A 59 -15.44 6.24 -12.78
C PHE A 59 -14.66 4.94 -13.00
N PHE A 60 -15.28 3.95 -13.63
CA PHE A 60 -14.58 2.73 -14.05
C PHE A 60 -14.05 2.88 -15.48
N GLY A 61 -12.73 2.97 -15.62
CA GLY A 61 -12.05 3.04 -16.92
C GLY A 61 -11.40 1.71 -17.30
N CYS A 62 -11.33 1.40 -18.59
CA CYS A 62 -10.65 0.21 -19.07
C CYS A 62 -9.18 0.14 -18.63
N VAL A 63 -8.70 -1.07 -18.31
CA VAL A 63 -7.29 -1.33 -18.01
C VAL A 63 -6.39 -1.06 -19.23
N ASN A 64 -6.93 -1.27 -20.44
CA ASN A 64 -6.19 -1.14 -21.70
C ASN A 64 -6.10 0.31 -22.24
N TYR A 65 -6.43 1.33 -21.45
CA TYR A 65 -6.22 2.73 -21.86
C TYR A 65 -4.73 3.01 -22.07
N PRO A 66 -4.30 3.70 -23.16
CA PRO A 66 -5.11 4.50 -24.10
C PRO A 66 -5.66 3.74 -25.31
N ALA A 67 -5.32 2.45 -25.49
CA ALA A 67 -5.76 1.64 -26.64
C ALA A 67 -7.27 1.36 -26.62
N CYS A 68 -7.89 1.32 -25.44
CA CYS A 68 -9.34 1.28 -25.26
C CYS A 68 -9.78 2.41 -24.32
N ARG A 69 -10.75 3.23 -24.76
CA ARG A 69 -11.24 4.40 -24.01
C ARG A 69 -12.57 4.14 -23.32
N GLY A 70 -13.03 2.89 -23.31
CA GLY A 70 -14.30 2.50 -22.72
C GLY A 70 -14.41 2.79 -21.23
N ILE A 71 -15.57 3.34 -20.87
CA ILE A 71 -15.96 3.70 -19.50
C ILE A 71 -17.21 2.88 -19.15
N ALA A 72 -17.20 2.22 -18.01
CA ALA A 72 -18.30 1.36 -17.58
C ALA A 72 -19.01 1.95 -16.35
N GLY A 73 -20.06 2.74 -16.59
CA GLY A 73 -20.89 3.35 -15.54
C GLY A 73 -20.22 4.51 -14.76
N SER A 74 -21.05 5.35 -14.13
CA SER A 74 -20.61 6.28 -13.09
C SER A 74 -20.70 5.58 -11.74
N CYS A 75 -19.64 5.65 -10.93
CA CYS A 75 -19.71 5.16 -9.55
C CYS A 75 -20.54 6.14 -8.72
N SER A 76 -21.88 6.10 -8.84
CA SER A 76 -22.76 6.83 -7.93
C SER A 76 -22.71 6.16 -6.56
N GLY A 77 -21.71 6.54 -5.75
CA GLY A 77 -21.56 6.09 -4.37
C GLY A 77 -20.62 4.90 -4.16
N GLY A 78 -19.44 4.89 -4.81
CA GLY A 78 -18.40 3.92 -4.47
C GLY A 78 -18.06 3.97 -2.97
N PRO A 79 -17.74 2.83 -2.33
CA PRO A 79 -17.34 2.84 -0.93
C PRO A 79 -16.13 3.75 -0.79
N THR A 80 -16.25 4.81 0.00
CA THR A 80 -15.08 5.56 0.44
C THR A 80 -14.21 4.55 1.19
N VAL A 81 -13.10 4.12 0.57
CA VAL A 81 -12.06 3.40 1.30
C VAL A 81 -11.54 4.40 2.31
N LYS A 82 -12.13 4.41 3.51
CA LYS A 82 -11.58 5.11 4.65
C LYS A 82 -10.27 4.40 4.92
N MET A 83 -9.17 5.01 4.47
CA MET A 83 -7.83 4.64 4.91
C MET A 83 -7.90 4.46 6.43
N PRO A 84 -7.52 3.30 7.00
CA PRO A 84 -7.53 3.15 8.44
C PRO A 84 -6.58 4.22 9.01
N LYS A 85 -7.15 5.24 9.66
CA LYS A 85 -6.36 6.25 10.38
C LYS A 85 -5.69 5.52 11.53
N GLY A 86 -4.42 5.18 11.34
CA GLY A 86 -3.62 4.44 12.31
C GLY A 86 -3.61 2.94 12.04
N LEU A 87 -2.91 2.52 10.98
CA LEU A 87 -2.31 1.18 10.97
C LEU A 87 -1.24 1.14 12.07
N LYS A 88 -1.65 0.94 13.31
CA LYS A 88 -0.73 0.68 14.43
C LYS A 88 -0.17 -0.73 14.23
N LEU A 89 0.95 -0.85 13.53
CA LEU A 89 1.81 -2.02 13.66
C LEU A 89 2.17 -2.14 15.14
N LYS A 90 1.49 -3.02 15.88
CA LYS A 90 1.92 -3.42 17.22
C LYS A 90 3.14 -4.30 17.05
N LEU A 91 4.30 -3.67 16.87
CA LEU A 91 5.58 -4.34 17.07
C LEU A 91 5.67 -4.63 18.56
N LYS A 92 5.31 -5.86 18.98
CA LYS A 92 5.63 -6.35 20.32
C LYS A 92 7.13 -6.57 20.36
N LEU A 93 7.89 -5.51 20.63
CA LEU A 93 9.27 -5.67 21.06
C LEU A 93 9.23 -6.33 22.44
N ASN A 94 9.49 -7.63 22.48
CA ASN A 94 9.90 -8.29 23.71
C ASN A 94 11.35 -7.87 23.98
N LEU A 95 11.56 -6.69 24.57
CA LEU A 95 12.82 -6.39 25.25
C LEU A 95 12.78 -7.17 26.57
N ARG A 96 13.69 -8.14 26.72
CA ARG A 96 14.20 -8.56 28.02
C ARG A 96 15.31 -7.60 28.43
#